data_AF-I2QQL7-F1
#
_entry.id   AF-I2QQL7-F1
#
_cell.length_a   1.000
_cell.length_b   1.000
_cell.length_c   1.000
_cell.angle_alpha   90.00
_cell.angle_beta   90.00
_cell.angle_gamma   90.00
#
_symmetry.space_group_name_H-M   'P 1'
#
loop_
_entity.id
_entity.type
_entity.pdbx_description
1 polymer ?
#
loop_
_entity_poly.entity_id
_entity_poly.type
_entity_poly.pdbx_seq_one_letter_code
_entity_poly.pdbx_strand_id
1 'polypeptide(L)'
;MPGLAECQSLLRLLIARGDPKAIPLATGAIDQYLNTAPVCMRGRSLRVLQRDALDQHGTAVGVQRSFAETVDAYIVGKLAEE
;
A
#
# COMPACT_ATOMS: atom_id res chain seq x y z
N MET A 1 11.89 5.32 9.76
CA MET A 1 10.77 6.21 10.13
C MET A 1 9.75 5.40 10.90
N PRO A 2 9.27 5.87 12.06
CA PRO A 2 8.23 5.15 12.78
C PRO A 2 6.94 5.11 11.93
N GLY A 3 6.30 3.94 11.82
CA GLY A 3 5.02 3.76 11.13
C GLY A 3 5.07 3.26 9.68
N LEU A 4 6.06 3.64 8.87
CA LEU A 4 6.12 3.18 7.46
C LEU A 4 6.34 1.66 7.38
N ALA A 5 7.30 1.14 8.14
CA ALA A 5 7.64 -0.28 8.13
C ALA A 5 6.50 -1.16 8.68
N GLU A 6 5.73 -0.63 9.64
CA GLU A 6 4.54 -1.28 10.18
C GLU A 6 3.43 -1.33 9.13
N CYS A 7 3.16 -0.19 8.46
CA CYS A 7 2.17 -0.11 7.39
C CYS A 7 2.55 -1.03 6.21
N GLN A 8 3.84 -1.06 5.86
CA GLN A 8 4.39 -1.95 4.83
C GLN A 8 4.24 -3.42 5.22
N SER A 9 4.60 -3.80 6.45
CA SER A 9 4.47 -5.18 6.94
C SER A 9 3.00 -5.63 6.97
N LEU A 10 2.10 -4.73 7.36
CA LEU A 10 0.66 -4.99 7.34
C LEU A 10 0.16 -5.17 5.91
N LEU A 11 0.50 -4.27 5.00
CA LEU A 11 0.18 -4.39 3.57
C LEU A 11 0.68 -5.71 3.01
N ARG A 12 1.93 -6.11 3.32
CA ARG A 12 2.47 -7.40 2.90
C ARG A 12 1.63 -8.58 3.34
N LEU A 13 1.17 -8.55 4.59
CA LEU A 13 0.37 -9.60 5.17
C LEU A 13 -1.02 -9.66 4.50
N LEU A 14 -1.62 -8.50 4.22
CA LEU A 14 -2.92 -8.42 3.52
C LEU A 14 -2.82 -8.87 2.06
N ILE A 15 -1.77 -8.48 1.34
CA ILE A 15 -1.50 -8.90 -0.04
C ILE A 15 -1.23 -10.40 -0.11
N ALA A 16 -0.41 -10.94 0.80
CA ALA A 16 -0.15 -12.37 0.91
C ALA A 16 -1.43 -13.17 1.21
N ARG A 17 -2.35 -12.58 1.97
CA ARG A 17 -3.67 -13.18 2.24
C ARG A 17 -4.58 -13.15 1.01
N GLY A 18 -4.41 -12.18 0.11
CA GLY A 18 -5.17 -12.04 -1.14
C GLY A 18 -6.67 -11.87 -0.92
N ASP A 19 -7.07 -11.35 0.24
CA ASP A 19 -8.49 -11.25 0.60
C ASP A 19 -9.07 -9.91 0.11
N PRO A 20 -10.07 -9.89 -0.78
CA PRO A 20 -10.63 -8.65 -1.29
C PRO A 20 -11.30 -7.79 -0.21
N LYS A 21 -11.71 -8.38 0.94
CA LYS A 21 -12.26 -7.61 2.07
C LYS A 21 -11.17 -6.86 2.83
N ALA A 22 -9.90 -7.20 2.63
CA ALA A 22 -8.77 -6.47 3.19
C ALA A 22 -8.39 -5.22 2.38
N ILE A 23 -8.97 -4.99 1.20
CA ILE A 23 -8.70 -3.81 0.37
C ILE A 23 -9.00 -2.51 1.16
N PRO A 24 -10.18 -2.33 1.76
CA PRO A 24 -10.46 -1.13 2.57
C PRO A 24 -9.58 -1.00 3.82
N LEU A 25 -9.07 -2.12 4.37
CA LEU A 25 -8.11 -2.09 5.47
C LEU A 25 -6.73 -1.60 5.01
N ALA A 26 -6.28 -2.05 3.84
CA ALA A 26 -5.03 -1.62 3.23
C ALA A 26 -5.06 -0.12 2.89
N THR A 27 -6.12 0.34 2.22
CA THR A 27 -6.26 1.77 1.88
C THR A 27 -6.44 2.64 3.11
N GLY A 28 -7.19 2.17 4.12
CA GLY A 28 -7.33 2.86 5.41
C GLY A 28 -6.03 2.97 6.19
N ALA A 29 -5.17 1.94 6.16
CA ALA A 29 -3.85 1.99 6.77
C ALA A 29 -2.93 3.01 6.06
N ILE A 30 -2.97 3.05 4.73
CA ILE A 30 -2.23 4.04 3.94
C ILE A 30 -2.70 5.46 4.26
N ASP A 31 -4.02 5.70 4.31
CA ASP A 31 -4.56 7.02 4.62
C ASP A 31 -4.22 7.47 6.04
N GLN A 32 -4.31 6.57 7.03
CA GLN A 32 -3.90 6.83 8.40
C GLN A 32 -2.40 7.15 8.49
N TYR A 33 -1.56 6.43 7.75
CA TYR A 33 -0.14 6.72 7.63
C TYR A 33 0.10 8.10 7.00
N LEU A 34 -0.60 8.45 5.91
CA LEU A 34 -0.47 9.77 5.27
C LEU A 34 -0.93 10.91 6.18
N ASN A 35 -1.99 10.71 6.95
CA ASN A 35 -2.49 11.68 7.92
C ASN A 35 -1.47 11.95 9.04
N THR A 36 -0.71 10.94 9.44
CA THR A 36 0.33 11.06 10.47
C THR A 36 1.70 11.45 9.92
N ALA A 37 1.98 11.17 8.64
CA ALA A 37 3.24 11.50 8.00
C ALA A 37 3.29 12.96 7.54
N PRO A 38 4.44 13.65 7.71
CA PRO A 38 4.61 15.00 7.20
C PRO A 38 4.58 15.02 5.66
N VAL A 39 3.94 16.03 5.08
CA VAL A 39 3.67 16.18 3.63
C VAL A 39 4.92 15.98 2.78
N CYS A 40 6.04 16.56 3.19
CA CYS A 40 7.33 16.43 2.49
C CYS A 40 7.86 14.99 2.37
N MET A 41 7.35 14.05 3.18
CA MET A 41 7.75 12.65 3.16
C MET A 41 6.70 11.75 2.49
N ARG A 42 5.44 12.19 2.38
CA ARG A 42 4.33 11.40 1.83
C ARG A 42 4.63 10.86 0.44
N GLY A 43 5.06 11.70 -0.49
CA GLY A 43 5.42 11.25 -1.84
C GLY A 43 6.59 10.26 -1.91
N ARG A 44 7.52 10.30 -0.94
CA ARG A 44 8.62 9.33 -0.85
C ARG A 44 8.12 8.00 -0.26
N SER A 45 7.31 8.09 0.78
CA SER A 45 6.69 6.95 1.46
C SER A 45 5.73 6.18 0.55
N LEU A 46 4.89 6.89 -0.21
CA LEU A 46 3.98 6.31 -1.20
C LEU A 46 4.76 5.54 -2.27
N ARG A 47 5.87 6.11 -2.76
CA ARG A 47 6.75 5.39 -3.69
C ARG A 47 7.38 4.13 -3.11
N VAL A 48 7.70 4.10 -1.81
CA VAL A 48 8.19 2.89 -1.15
C VAL A 48 7.09 1.83 -1.06
N LEU A 49 5.88 2.22 -0.64
CA LEU A 49 4.73 1.32 -0.56
C LEU A 49 4.32 0.78 -1.93
N GLN A 50 4.36 1.63 -2.96
CA GLN A 50 4.09 1.23 -4.34
C GLN A 50 5.07 0.16 -4.81
N ARG A 51 6.36 0.38 -4.57
CA ARG A 51 7.42 -0.54 -4.99
C ARG A 51 7.34 -1.88 -4.26
N ASP A 52 6.92 -1.86 -3.00
CA ASP A 52 6.64 -3.06 -2.22
C ASP A 52 5.44 -3.83 -2.76
N ALA A 53 4.32 -3.13 -3.04
CA ALA A 53 3.14 -3.74 -3.63
C ALA A 53 3.43 -4.37 -5.01
N LEU A 54 4.27 -3.72 -5.83
CA LEU A 54 4.71 -4.24 -7.13
C LEU A 54 5.63 -5.47 -7.01
N ASP A 55 6.54 -5.48 -6.04
CA ASP A 55 7.41 -6.64 -5.75
C ASP A 55 6.57 -7.87 -5.33
N GLN A 56 5.57 -7.62 -4.48
CA GLN A 56 4.61 -8.65 -4.10
C GLN A 56 3.68 -9.05 -5.24
N HIS A 57 3.26 -8.12 -6.10
CA HIS A 57 2.50 -8.42 -7.32
C HIS A 57 3.29 -9.33 -8.28
N GLY A 58 4.60 -9.13 -8.41
CA GLY A 58 5.47 -9.99 -9.21
C GLY A 58 5.59 -11.42 -8.68
N THR A 59 5.36 -11.61 -7.38
CA THR A 59 5.43 -12.92 -6.70
C THR A 59 4.05 -13.57 -6.50
N ALA A 60 2.97 -12.78 -6.54
CA ALA A 60 1.59 -13.17 -6.29
C ALA A 60 0.89 -13.78 -7.51
N VAL A 61 -0.02 -14.74 -7.27
CA VAL A 61 -0.80 -15.39 -8.35
C VAL A 61 -2.30 -15.33 -8.05
N GLY A 62 -3.12 -15.00 -9.06
CA GLY A 62 -4.58 -14.95 -8.94
C GLY A 62 -5.09 -13.78 -8.11
N VAL A 63 -5.81 -14.04 -7.01
CA VAL A 63 -6.52 -13.02 -6.21
C VAL A 63 -5.54 -12.05 -5.54
N GLN A 64 -4.36 -12.53 -5.14
CA GLN A 64 -3.29 -11.71 -4.57
C GLN A 64 -2.78 -10.65 -5.57
N ARG A 65 -2.76 -11.00 -6.86
CA ARG A 65 -2.33 -10.10 -7.95
C ARG A 65 -3.32 -8.96 -8.14
N SER A 66 -4.62 -9.29 -8.20
CA SER A 66 -5.70 -8.32 -8.30
C SER A 66 -5.77 -7.39 -7.07
N PHE A 67 -5.48 -7.93 -5.89
CA PHE A 67 -5.38 -7.14 -4.67
C PHE A 67 -4.24 -6.12 -4.75
N ALA A 68 -3.04 -6.56 -5.14
CA ALA A 68 -1.87 -5.69 -5.25
C ALA A 68 -2.07 -4.59 -6.32
N GLU A 69 -2.70 -4.92 -7.45
CA GLU A 69 -3.09 -3.93 -8.47
C GLU A 69 -4.03 -2.86 -7.91
N THR A 70 -5.01 -3.24 -7.08
CA THR A 70 -5.95 -2.29 -6.49
C THR A 70 -5.25 -1.33 -5.53
N VAL A 71 -4.30 -1.86 -4.73
CA VAL A 71 -3.48 -1.05 -3.81
C VAL A 71 -2.56 -0.11 -4.58
N ASP A 72 -1.93 -0.59 -5.67
CA ASP A 72 -1.09 0.24 -6.54
C ASP A 72 -1.90 1.39 -7.16
N ALA A 73 -3.06 1.09 -7.75
CA ALA A 73 -3.95 2.10 -8.33
C ALA A 73 -4.38 3.16 -7.30
N TYR A 74 -4.65 2.74 -6.05
CA TYR A 74 -4.96 3.67 -4.97
C TYR A 74 -3.79 4.58 -4.61
N ILE A 75 -2.57 4.03 -4.50
CA ILE A 75 -1.35 4.79 -4.22
C ILE A 75 -1.06 5.79 -5.34
N VAL A 76 -1.24 5.39 -6.60
CA VAL A 76 -1.09 6.27 -7.78
C VAL A 76 -2.10 7.42 -7.72
N GLY A 77 -3.36 7.15 -7.37
CA GLY A 77 -4.37 8.18 -7.14
C GLY A 77 -3.94 9.19 -6.08
N LYS A 78 -3.49 8.71 -4.91
CA LYS A 78 -2.99 9.58 -3.83
C LYS A 78 -1.74 10.38 -4.22
N LEU A 79 -0.87 9.83 -5.06
CA LEU A 79 0.30 10.55 -5.60
C LEU A 79 -0.08 11.64 -6.60
N ALA A 80 -1.23 11.50 -7.28
CA ALA A 80 -1.76 12.51 -8.20
C ALA A 80 -2.57 13.61 -7.49
N GLU A 81 -3.07 13.33 -6.27
CA GLU A 81 -3.79 14.28 -5.42
C GLU A 81 -2.86 15.17 -4.56
N GLU A 82 -1.57 14.82 -4.43
CA GLU A 82 -0.54 15.62 -3.73
C GLU A 82 0.21 16.61 -4.62
#